data_AF-A0AAD5RFA8-F1
#
_entry.id   AF-A0AAD5RFA8-F1
#
_cell.length_a   1.000
_cell.length_b   1.000
_cell.length_c   1.000
_cell.angle_alpha   90.00
_cell.angle_beta   90.00
_cell.angle_gamma   90.00
#
_symmetry.space_group_name_H-M   'P 1'
#
loop_
_entity.id
_entity.type
_entity.pdbx_description
1 polymer ?
#
loop_
_entity_poly.entity_id
_entity_poly.type
_entity_poly.pdbx_seq_one_letter_code
_entity_poly.pdbx_strand_id
1 'polypeptide(L)'
;MNVVVGMVVADMHVTYGDQATQLVPRVIPFLMIPLAMFFASYPQNASDWAPWSNWMRIVMESITHKESDVRRYWDSLGACTLFVAIFLSGPLRRLFTSKVFNFIGRVSFPVYLMHNTLIKTVLAWMVYFPSYLNPKFNDQGEKLDLEAPGKIHMTVAIVAFYYILYRLGYLWTCTIDVLIDKWIKAGMRWASGQTATPEEKAQPILAK
;
A
#
# COMPACT_ATOMS: atom_id res chain seq x y z
N MET A 1 8.97 1.05 -16.49
CA MET A 1 10.29 0.80 -15.86
C MET A 1 10.23 -0.34 -14.85
N ASN A 2 9.28 -0.34 -13.90
CA ASN A 2 9.20 -1.35 -12.82
C ASN A 2 9.05 -2.82 -13.31
N VAL A 3 8.39 -3.05 -14.44
CA VAL A 3 8.21 -4.41 -15.02
C VAL A 3 9.54 -5.03 -15.46
N VAL A 4 10.43 -4.24 -16.07
CA VAL A 4 11.74 -4.72 -16.54
C VAL A 4 12.63 -5.08 -15.36
N VAL A 5 12.65 -4.23 -14.32
CA VAL A 5 13.38 -4.53 -13.09
C VAL A 5 12.81 -5.78 -12.41
N GLY A 6 11.49 -5.93 -12.36
CA GLY A 6 10.84 -7.13 -11.84
C GLY A 6 11.23 -8.40 -12.62
N MET A 7 11.32 -8.31 -13.94
CA MET A 7 11.75 -9.42 -14.80
C MET A 7 13.22 -9.79 -14.55
N VAL A 8 14.11 -8.81 -14.44
CA VAL A 8 15.54 -9.04 -14.11
C VAL A 8 15.70 -9.66 -12.74
N VAL A 9 14.95 -9.19 -11.73
CA VAL A 9 15.00 -9.76 -10.38
C VAL A 9 14.44 -11.19 -10.36
N ALA A 10 13.39 -11.46 -11.14
CA ALA A 10 12.84 -12.81 -11.28
C ALA A 10 13.85 -13.76 -11.94
N ASP A 11 14.52 -13.32 -13.01
CA ASP A 11 15.56 -14.08 -13.69
C ASP A 11 16.77 -14.35 -12.76
N MET A 12 17.19 -13.34 -11.99
CA MET A 12 18.20 -13.51 -10.95
C MET A 12 17.76 -14.48 -9.86
N HIS A 13 16.49 -14.48 -9.46
CA HIS A 13 15.96 -15.42 -8.47
C HIS A 13 15.92 -16.85 -9.00
N VAL A 14 15.55 -17.05 -10.26
CA VAL A 14 15.57 -18.37 -10.91
C VAL A 14 17.00 -18.88 -11.05
N THR A 15 17.94 -18.00 -11.44
CA THR A 15 19.33 -18.37 -11.75
C THR A 15 20.18 -18.59 -10.49
N TYR A 16 20.03 -17.72 -9.48
CA TYR A 16 20.90 -17.71 -8.30
C TYR A 16 20.20 -18.10 -7.00
N GLY A 17 18.87 -18.25 -7.00
CA GLY A 17 18.09 -18.68 -5.83
C GLY A 17 18.47 -17.97 -4.52
N ASP A 18 18.69 -18.75 -3.48
CA ASP A 18 19.17 -18.27 -2.17
C ASP A 18 20.70 -18.05 -2.11
N GLN A 19 21.45 -18.43 -3.15
CA GLN A 19 22.91 -18.21 -3.22
C GLN A 19 23.26 -16.76 -3.59
N ALA A 20 22.34 -15.99 -4.17
CA ALA A 20 22.52 -14.57 -4.48
C ALA A 20 22.92 -13.74 -3.23
N THR A 21 22.38 -14.11 -2.05
CA THR A 21 22.71 -13.46 -0.77
C THR A 21 24.11 -13.80 -0.26
N GLN A 22 24.73 -14.89 -0.74
CA GLN A 22 26.09 -15.29 -0.38
C GLN A 22 27.15 -14.67 -1.30
N LEU A 23 26.78 -14.37 -2.55
CA LEU A 23 27.65 -13.76 -3.55
C LEU A 23 27.87 -12.25 -3.33
N VAL A 24 26.91 -11.57 -2.69
CA VAL A 24 26.97 -10.13 -2.46
C VAL A 24 27.36 -9.84 -1.01
N PRO A 25 28.42 -9.06 -0.75
CA PRO A 25 28.79 -8.62 0.59
C PRO A 25 27.60 -8.00 1.33
N ARG A 26 27.38 -8.40 2.58
CA ARG A 26 26.27 -7.93 3.44
C ARG A 26 26.18 -6.41 3.58
N VAL A 27 27.27 -5.70 3.30
CA VAL A 27 27.38 -4.24 3.31
C VAL A 27 26.62 -3.58 2.16
N ILE A 28 26.58 -4.21 0.98
CA ILE A 28 25.99 -3.60 -0.23
C ILE A 28 24.47 -3.38 -0.06
N PRO A 29 23.66 -4.37 0.36
CA PRO A 29 22.24 -4.15 0.62
C PRO A 29 22.00 -3.10 1.71
N PHE A 30 22.86 -3.04 2.72
CA PHE A 30 22.75 -2.07 3.82
C PHE A 30 22.98 -0.63 3.36
N LEU A 31 23.87 -0.40 2.39
CA LEU A 31 24.08 0.91 1.77
C LEU A 31 23.00 1.25 0.72
N MET A 32 22.44 0.24 0.04
CA MET A 32 21.39 0.45 -0.94
C MET A 32 20.05 0.88 -0.31
N ILE A 33 19.73 0.45 0.91
CA ILE A 33 18.49 0.86 1.60
C ILE A 33 18.42 2.38 1.84
N PRO A 34 19.39 3.03 2.51
CA PRO A 34 19.34 4.48 2.72
C PRO A 34 19.41 5.23 1.39
N LEU A 35 20.13 4.70 0.39
CA LEU A 35 20.13 5.28 -0.97
C LEU A 35 18.75 5.22 -1.63
N ALA A 36 18.06 4.08 -1.50
CA ALA A 36 16.71 3.92 -2.02
C ALA A 36 15.70 4.80 -1.28
N MET A 37 15.83 4.94 0.05
CA MET A 37 15.04 5.87 0.85
C MET A 37 15.30 7.32 0.47
N PHE A 38 16.55 7.67 0.16
CA PHE A 38 16.91 9.00 -0.34
C PHE A 38 16.19 9.30 -1.66
N PHE A 39 16.22 8.37 -2.62
CA PHE A 39 15.47 8.53 -3.88
C PHE A 39 13.96 8.60 -3.68
N ALA A 40 13.40 7.78 -2.80
CA ALA A 40 11.97 7.78 -2.47
C ALA A 40 11.53 8.99 -1.62
N SER A 41 12.47 9.79 -1.10
CA SER A 41 12.16 10.97 -0.29
C SER A 41 11.74 12.17 -1.14
N TYR A 42 11.84 12.10 -2.47
CA TYR A 42 11.58 13.25 -3.35
C TYR A 42 10.19 13.86 -3.09
N PRO A 43 10.10 15.16 -2.77
CA PRO A 43 8.86 15.78 -2.31
C PRO A 43 7.84 15.91 -3.45
N GLN A 44 6.55 15.78 -3.10
CA GLN A 44 5.45 15.93 -4.05
C GLN A 44 5.28 17.36 -4.54
N ASN A 45 5.45 18.33 -3.65
CA ASN A 45 5.28 19.75 -3.92
C ASN A 45 6.52 20.50 -3.43
N ALA A 46 6.80 21.65 -4.03
CA ALA A 46 7.87 22.55 -3.59
C ALA A 46 9.25 21.86 -3.51
N SER A 47 9.61 21.14 -4.58
CA SER A 47 10.93 20.51 -4.77
C SER A 47 12.10 21.48 -4.69
N ASP A 48 11.84 22.78 -4.75
CA ASP A 48 12.86 23.84 -4.74
C ASP A 48 13.23 24.31 -3.33
N TRP A 49 12.45 23.92 -2.30
CA TRP A 49 12.65 24.42 -0.95
C TRP A 49 13.85 23.81 -0.24
N ALA A 50 14.27 22.60 -0.65
CA ALA A 50 15.45 21.95 -0.10
C ALA A 50 16.55 21.77 -1.16
N PRO A 51 17.83 22.04 -0.84
CA PRO A 51 18.93 21.92 -1.80
C PRO A 51 19.07 20.52 -2.40
N TRP A 52 18.82 19.46 -1.62
CA TRP A 52 18.94 18.08 -2.09
C TRP A 52 17.81 17.70 -3.06
N SER A 53 16.57 18.16 -2.83
CA SER A 53 15.43 17.91 -3.72
C SER A 53 15.53 18.74 -4.99
N ASN A 54 16.08 19.96 -4.91
CA ASN A 54 16.35 20.78 -6.07
C ASN A 54 17.44 20.15 -6.95
N TRP A 55 18.49 19.60 -6.34
CA TRP A 55 19.51 18.84 -7.09
C TRP A 55 18.91 17.62 -7.80
N MET A 56 18.09 16.83 -7.12
CA MET A 56 17.37 15.70 -7.74
C MET A 56 16.47 16.15 -8.89
N ARG A 57 15.79 17.29 -8.75
CA ARG A 57 14.96 17.86 -9.81
C ARG A 57 15.79 18.19 -11.05
N ILE A 58 16.89 18.94 -10.87
CA ILE A 58 17.77 19.35 -11.98
C ILE A 58 18.32 18.12 -12.72
N VAL A 59 18.78 17.10 -11.98
CA VAL A 59 19.29 15.86 -12.59
C VAL A 59 18.22 15.20 -13.45
N MET A 60 17.00 15.08 -12.94
CA MET A 60 15.96 14.32 -13.64
C MET A 60 15.30 15.10 -14.78
N GLU A 61 15.17 16.42 -14.66
CA GLU A 61 14.76 17.29 -15.77
C GLU A 61 15.79 17.31 -16.90
N SER A 62 17.08 17.08 -16.61
CA SER A 62 18.11 16.99 -17.66
C SER A 62 17.99 15.72 -18.52
N ILE A 63 17.41 14.65 -17.96
CA ILE A 63 17.25 13.34 -18.60
C ILE A 63 15.87 13.20 -19.23
N THR A 64 14.85 13.85 -18.66
CA THR A 64 13.45 13.62 -18.99
C THR A 64 12.86 14.76 -19.81
N HIS A 65 11.81 14.49 -20.58
CA HIS A 65 11.15 15.49 -21.42
C HIS A 65 10.48 16.59 -20.58
N LYS A 66 10.30 17.78 -21.17
CA LYS A 66 10.02 19.06 -20.50
C LYS A 66 8.67 19.17 -19.73
N GLU A 67 7.85 18.11 -19.70
CA GLU A 67 6.58 18.05 -18.97
C GLU A 67 6.36 16.69 -18.28
N SER A 68 7.44 15.99 -18.01
CA SER A 68 7.38 14.68 -17.39
C SER A 68 7.19 14.79 -15.88
N ASP A 69 6.41 13.85 -15.31
CA ASP A 69 6.24 13.72 -13.87
C ASP A 69 7.52 13.15 -13.24
N VAL A 70 8.48 14.04 -12.96
CA VAL A 70 9.80 13.76 -12.37
C VAL A 70 9.68 12.92 -11.09
N ARG A 71 8.65 13.18 -10.27
CA ARG A 71 8.41 12.44 -9.04
C ARG A 71 8.20 10.97 -9.32
N ARG A 72 7.36 10.64 -10.30
CA ARG A 72 7.04 9.25 -10.62
C ARG A 72 8.29 8.46 -11.03
N TYR A 73 9.28 9.10 -11.65
CA TYR A 73 10.56 8.47 -11.96
C TYR A 73 11.41 8.23 -10.73
N TRP A 74 11.53 9.20 -9.82
CA TRP A 74 12.25 9.02 -8.55
C TRP A 74 11.61 7.96 -7.66
N ASP A 75 10.28 7.95 -7.57
CA ASP A 75 9.53 6.92 -6.85
C ASP A 75 9.79 5.53 -7.47
N SER A 76 9.80 5.44 -8.80
CA SER A 76 10.08 4.18 -9.52
C SER A 76 11.52 3.71 -9.30
N LEU A 77 12.51 4.62 -9.36
CA LEU A 77 13.92 4.31 -9.10
C LEU A 77 14.14 3.88 -7.65
N GLY A 78 13.63 4.65 -6.69
CA GLY A 78 13.69 4.31 -5.27
C GLY A 78 13.04 2.97 -4.97
N ALA A 79 11.85 2.70 -5.51
CA ALA A 79 11.18 1.41 -5.34
C ALA A 79 11.98 0.25 -5.95
N CYS A 80 12.53 0.42 -7.15
CA CYS A 80 13.35 -0.59 -7.81
C CYS A 80 14.64 -0.88 -7.03
N THR A 81 15.37 0.15 -6.62
CA THR A 81 16.59 0.01 -5.81
C THR A 81 16.28 -0.62 -4.45
N LEU A 82 15.19 -0.24 -3.80
CA LEU A 82 14.76 -0.84 -2.54
C LEU A 82 14.41 -2.31 -2.71
N PHE A 83 13.70 -2.67 -3.78
CA PHE A 83 13.33 -4.05 -4.06
C PHE A 83 14.56 -4.93 -4.29
N VAL A 84 15.54 -4.45 -5.06
CA VAL A 84 16.83 -5.14 -5.24
C VAL A 84 17.59 -5.25 -3.91
N ALA A 85 17.59 -4.20 -3.08
CA ALA A 85 18.24 -4.23 -1.78
C ALA A 85 17.58 -5.26 -0.82
N ILE A 86 16.25 -5.32 -0.78
CA ILE A 86 15.50 -6.33 -0.01
C ILE A 86 15.79 -7.72 -0.54
N PHE A 87 15.83 -7.89 -1.87
CA PHE A 87 16.12 -9.16 -2.49
C PHE A 87 17.51 -9.68 -2.10
N LEU A 88 18.53 -8.83 -2.11
CA LEU A 88 19.90 -9.20 -1.74
C LEU A 88 20.08 -9.36 -0.22
N SER A 89 19.18 -8.84 0.62
CA SER A 89 19.27 -8.88 2.08
C SER A 89 18.43 -10.01 2.70
N GLY A 90 19.09 -11.08 3.15
CA GLY A 90 18.46 -12.19 3.88
C GLY A 90 17.58 -11.81 5.08
N PRO A 91 18.02 -10.94 6.02
CA PRO A 91 17.18 -10.57 7.17
C PRO A 91 15.97 -9.73 6.78
N LEU A 92 16.09 -8.85 5.80
CA LEU A 92 15.00 -8.02 5.32
C LEU A 92 13.95 -8.86 4.58
N ARG A 93 14.39 -9.82 3.76
CA ARG A 93 13.50 -10.79 3.14
C ARG A 93 12.67 -11.53 4.19
N ARG A 94 13.30 -12.03 5.28
CA ARG A 94 12.59 -12.70 6.39
C ARG A 94 11.60 -11.79 7.12
N LEU A 95 11.92 -10.50 7.26
CA LEU A 95 11.02 -9.53 7.87
C LEU A 95 9.78 -9.30 6.99
N PHE A 96 9.98 -9.06 5.69
CA PHE A 96 8.89 -8.81 4.74
C PHE A 96 8.07 -10.07 4.43
N THR A 97 8.64 -11.27 4.53
CA THR A 97 7.89 -12.53 4.43
C THR A 97 7.27 -13.00 5.75
N SER A 98 7.38 -12.20 6.82
CA SER A 98 6.75 -12.54 8.09
C SER A 98 5.22 -12.57 8.00
N LYS A 99 4.58 -13.34 8.89
CA LYS A 99 3.12 -13.50 8.92
C LYS A 99 2.38 -12.17 9.09
N VAL A 100 2.97 -11.22 9.82
CA VAL A 100 2.39 -9.89 10.07
C VAL A 100 2.37 -9.04 8.81
N PHE A 101 3.49 -8.93 8.09
CA PHE A 101 3.54 -8.16 6.84
C PHE A 101 2.67 -8.78 5.75
N ASN A 102 2.60 -10.10 5.67
CA ASN A 102 1.67 -10.80 4.77
C ASN A 102 0.19 -10.51 5.12
N PHE A 103 -0.16 -10.46 6.42
CA PHE A 103 -1.51 -10.11 6.85
C PHE A 103 -1.86 -8.66 6.48
N ILE A 104 -0.96 -7.72 6.79
CA ILE A 104 -1.16 -6.29 6.46
C ILE A 104 -1.28 -6.11 4.95
N GLY A 105 -0.43 -6.80 4.16
CA GLY A 105 -0.48 -6.78 2.71
C GLY A 105 -1.80 -7.31 2.14
N ARG A 106 -2.36 -8.37 2.73
CA ARG A 106 -3.67 -8.92 2.32
C ARG A 106 -4.81 -7.95 2.59
N VAL A 107 -4.77 -7.24 3.73
CA VAL A 107 -5.86 -6.34 4.16
C VAL A 107 -5.69 -4.91 3.59
N SER A 108 -4.50 -4.56 3.10
CA SER A 108 -4.20 -3.19 2.63
C SER A 108 -5.03 -2.77 1.41
N PHE A 109 -5.27 -3.68 0.45
CA PHE A 109 -6.03 -3.35 -0.75
C PHE A 109 -7.50 -3.01 -0.45
N PRO A 110 -8.26 -3.84 0.30
CA PRO A 110 -9.61 -3.48 0.72
C PRO A 110 -9.64 -2.20 1.57
N VAL A 111 -8.69 -2.03 2.48
CA VAL A 111 -8.59 -0.82 3.30
C VAL A 111 -8.35 0.41 2.42
N TYR A 112 -7.48 0.32 1.41
CA TYR A 112 -7.24 1.42 0.47
C TYR A 112 -8.49 1.77 -0.36
N LEU A 113 -9.31 0.80 -0.74
CA LEU A 113 -10.57 1.10 -1.42
C LEU A 113 -11.58 1.78 -0.49
N MET A 114 -11.65 1.33 0.76
CA MET A 114 -12.67 1.76 1.72
C MET A 114 -12.27 2.98 2.56
N HIS A 115 -10.99 3.33 2.67
CA HIS A 115 -10.56 4.40 3.59
C HIS A 115 -11.26 5.72 3.28
N ASN A 116 -11.26 6.15 2.02
CA ASN A 116 -11.79 7.46 1.63
C ASN A 116 -13.33 7.50 1.79
N THR A 117 -14.01 6.41 1.44
CA THR A 117 -15.47 6.32 1.57
C THR A 117 -15.92 6.25 3.02
N LEU A 118 -15.22 5.48 3.86
CA LEU A 118 -15.52 5.38 5.28
C LEU A 118 -15.11 6.64 6.06
N ILE A 119 -14.07 7.37 5.63
CA ILE A 119 -13.76 8.69 6.19
C ILE A 119 -14.95 9.65 5.97
N LYS A 120 -15.46 9.72 4.74
CA LYS A 120 -16.56 10.63 4.39
C LYS A 120 -17.91 10.24 4.99
N THR A 121 -18.09 8.97 5.35
CA THR A 121 -19.34 8.46 5.92
C THR A 121 -19.18 8.19 7.41
N VAL A 122 -18.57 7.07 7.79
CA VAL A 122 -18.45 6.60 9.18
C VAL A 122 -17.70 7.59 10.06
N LEU A 123 -16.50 8.06 9.67
CA LEU A 123 -15.73 8.98 10.51
C LEU A 123 -16.44 10.33 10.63
N ALA A 124 -16.96 10.88 9.53
CA ALA A 124 -17.72 12.12 9.55
C ALA A 124 -18.93 12.01 10.51
N TRP A 125 -19.69 10.92 10.45
CA TRP A 125 -20.78 10.68 11.40
C TRP A 125 -20.24 10.53 12.83
N MET A 126 -19.21 9.74 13.10
CA MET A 126 -18.66 9.61 14.45
C MET A 126 -18.19 10.94 15.05
N VAL A 127 -17.62 11.83 14.24
CA VAL A 127 -17.13 13.15 14.63
C VAL A 127 -18.28 14.13 14.85
N TYR A 128 -19.24 14.18 13.94
CA TYR A 128 -20.30 15.21 13.94
C TYR A 128 -21.65 14.76 14.51
N PHE A 129 -21.84 13.48 14.81
CA PHE A 129 -23.10 12.95 15.36
C PHE A 129 -23.53 13.62 16.68
N PRO A 130 -22.63 13.90 17.65
CA PRO A 130 -23.01 14.66 18.84
C PRO A 130 -23.46 16.10 18.54
N SER A 131 -22.85 16.73 17.53
CA SER A 131 -23.18 18.10 17.08
C SER A 131 -24.50 18.13 16.30
N TYR A 132 -24.82 17.05 15.58
CA TYR A 132 -26.11 16.86 14.91
C TYR A 132 -27.28 16.67 15.90
N LEU A 133 -27.07 15.96 17.01
CA LEU A 133 -28.11 15.71 18.01
C LEU A 133 -28.43 16.92 18.90
N ASN A 134 -27.47 17.83 19.09
CA ASN A 134 -27.67 19.07 19.83
C ASN A 134 -27.45 20.27 18.90
N PRO A 135 -28.40 20.54 17.97
CA PRO A 135 -28.30 21.70 17.10
C PRO A 135 -28.38 22.96 17.95
N LYS A 136 -27.28 23.72 18.02
CA LYS A 136 -27.28 25.04 18.63
C LYS A 136 -27.87 26.02 17.62
N PHE A 137 -28.88 26.77 18.06
CA PHE A 137 -29.44 27.87 17.30
C PHE A 137 -28.78 29.18 17.78
N ASN A 138 -28.47 30.07 16.84
CA ASN A 138 -28.05 31.43 17.19
C ASN A 138 -29.23 32.20 17.83
N ASP A 139 -28.96 33.35 18.46
CA ASP A 139 -29.98 34.25 19.02
C ASP A 139 -30.98 34.78 17.95
N GLN A 140 -30.69 34.56 16.66
CA GLN A 140 -31.51 34.90 15.50
C GLN A 140 -32.30 33.71 14.91
N GLY A 141 -32.23 32.52 15.53
CA GLY A 141 -33.00 31.33 15.12
C GLY A 141 -32.40 30.53 13.95
N GLU A 142 -31.21 30.89 13.48
CA GLU A 142 -30.49 30.16 12.43
C GLU A 142 -29.67 29.00 13.01
N LYS A 143 -29.60 27.88 12.28
CA LYS A 143 -28.79 26.71 12.65
C LYS A 143 -27.31 27.05 12.51
N LEU A 144 -26.54 26.98 13.60
CA LEU A 144 -25.09 27.13 13.50
C LEU A 144 -24.47 25.95 12.72
N ASP A 145 -23.41 26.22 11.97
CA ASP A 145 -22.60 25.16 11.36
C ASP A 145 -22.03 24.22 12.44
N LEU A 146 -21.85 22.95 12.07
CA LEU A 146 -21.41 21.89 12.97
C LEU A 146 -20.07 22.25 13.63
N GLU A 147 -20.08 22.49 14.95
CA GLU A 147 -18.86 22.80 15.69
C GLU A 147 -17.85 21.64 15.62
N ALA A 148 -16.56 21.99 15.45
CA ALA A 148 -15.47 21.04 15.53
C ALA A 148 -15.47 20.39 16.93
N PRO A 149 -15.50 19.05 17.04
CA PRO A 149 -15.60 18.40 18.34
C PRO A 149 -14.34 18.64 19.18
N GLY A 150 -14.50 18.55 20.50
CA GLY A 150 -13.38 18.61 21.43
C GLY A 150 -12.32 17.55 21.12
N LYS A 151 -11.05 17.90 21.37
CA LYS A 151 -9.87 17.09 21.02
C LYS A 151 -9.97 15.61 21.48
N ILE A 152 -10.54 15.37 22.66
CA ILE A 152 -10.72 14.02 23.23
C ILE A 152 -11.69 13.18 22.37
N HIS A 153 -12.83 13.76 21.98
CA HIS A 153 -13.80 13.10 21.11
C HIS A 153 -13.18 12.77 19.75
N MET A 154 -12.42 13.71 19.18
CA MET A 154 -11.72 13.51 17.91
C MET A 154 -10.72 12.34 18.00
N THR A 155 -9.90 12.26 19.06
CA THR A 155 -8.95 11.16 19.23
C THR A 155 -9.66 9.81 19.39
N VAL A 156 -10.70 9.72 20.22
CA VAL A 156 -11.47 8.48 20.41
C VAL A 156 -12.14 8.05 19.11
N ALA A 157 -12.74 9.00 18.37
CA ALA A 157 -13.38 8.72 17.09
C ALA A 157 -12.38 8.19 16.06
N ILE A 158 -11.17 8.75 15.98
CA ILE A 158 -10.11 8.27 15.08
C ILE A 158 -9.67 6.85 15.45
N VAL A 159 -9.43 6.56 16.73
CA VAL A 159 -9.01 5.22 17.17
C VAL A 159 -10.09 4.18 16.86
N ALA A 160 -11.35 4.48 17.18
CA ALA A 160 -12.47 3.61 16.88
C ALA A 160 -12.69 3.44 15.37
N PHE A 161 -12.50 4.51 14.58
CA PHE A 161 -12.58 4.45 13.12
C PHE A 161 -11.54 3.51 12.52
N TYR A 162 -10.27 3.61 12.94
CA TYR A 162 -9.22 2.71 12.45
C TYR A 162 -9.52 1.26 12.82
N TYR A 163 -10.03 1.00 14.03
CA TYR A 163 -10.48 -0.34 14.41
C TYR A 163 -11.56 -0.88 13.47
N ILE A 164 -12.59 -0.08 13.18
CA ILE A 164 -13.68 -0.46 12.26
C ILE A 164 -13.14 -0.69 10.85
N LEU A 165 -12.31 0.22 10.34
CA LEU A 165 -11.71 0.15 9.00
C LEU A 165 -10.92 -1.15 8.80
N TYR A 166 -10.07 -1.53 9.76
CA TYR A 166 -9.30 -2.77 9.68
C TYR A 166 -10.18 -4.02 9.83
N ARG A 167 -11.24 -3.98 10.66
CA ARG A 167 -12.18 -5.11 10.80
C ARG A 167 -13.00 -5.32 9.52
N LEU A 168 -13.47 -4.24 8.90
CA LEU A 168 -14.13 -4.29 7.59
C LEU A 168 -13.17 -4.76 6.49
N GLY A 169 -11.93 -4.28 6.50
CA GLY A 169 -10.87 -4.76 5.60
C GLY A 169 -10.65 -6.26 5.73
N TYR A 170 -10.57 -6.77 6.96
CA TYR A 170 -10.46 -8.22 7.20
C TYR A 170 -11.69 -8.99 6.69
N LEU A 171 -12.90 -8.53 7.00
CA LEU A 171 -14.14 -9.16 6.54
C LEU A 171 -14.25 -9.19 5.01
N TRP A 172 -13.80 -8.14 4.32
CA TRP A 172 -13.72 -8.11 2.87
C TRP A 172 -12.85 -9.25 2.34
N THR A 173 -11.66 -9.44 2.90
CA THR A 173 -10.76 -10.53 2.47
C THR A 173 -11.35 -11.91 2.68
N CYS A 174 -12.21 -12.08 3.70
CA CYS A 174 -12.87 -13.36 3.96
C CYS A 174 -14.11 -13.61 3.08
N THR A 175 -14.73 -12.57 2.53
CA THR A 175 -16.03 -12.67 1.85
C THR A 175 -15.93 -12.32 0.37
N ILE A 176 -15.49 -11.12 0.06
CA ILE A 176 -15.45 -10.59 -1.30
C ILE A 176 -14.32 -11.24 -2.10
N ASP A 177 -13.12 -11.38 -1.54
CA ASP A 177 -12.01 -12.00 -2.27
C ASP A 177 -12.33 -13.47 -2.62
N VAL A 178 -12.94 -14.20 -1.68
CA VAL A 178 -13.38 -15.59 -1.90
C VAL A 178 -14.51 -15.66 -2.93
N LEU A 179 -15.42 -14.70 -2.94
CA LEU A 179 -16.48 -14.62 -3.93
C LEU A 179 -15.90 -14.38 -5.32
N ILE A 180 -15.04 -13.36 -5.47
CA ILE A 180 -14.38 -13.02 -6.73
C ILE A 180 -13.57 -14.20 -7.25
N ASP A 181 -12.81 -14.90 -6.40
CA ASP A 181 -12.08 -16.11 -6.80
C ASP A 181 -13.00 -17.19 -7.39
N LYS A 182 -14.17 -17.43 -6.78
CA LYS A 182 -15.17 -18.36 -7.31
C LYS A 182 -15.71 -17.91 -8.68
N TRP A 183 -16.00 -16.63 -8.85
CA TRP A 183 -16.48 -16.07 -10.13
C TRP A 183 -15.41 -16.18 -11.23
N ILE A 184 -14.16 -15.86 -10.91
CA ILE A 184 -13.05 -15.97 -11.86
C ILE A 184 -12.85 -17.43 -12.25
N LYS A 185 -12.84 -18.37 -11.29
CA LYS A 185 -12.74 -19.81 -11.59
C LYS A 185 -13.91 -20.30 -12.44
N ALA A 186 -15.13 -19.84 -12.18
CA ALA A 186 -16.29 -20.16 -13.00
C ALA A 186 -16.13 -19.62 -14.44
N GLY A 187 -15.69 -18.37 -14.59
CA GLY A 187 -15.41 -17.75 -15.89
C GLY A 187 -14.29 -18.45 -16.65
N MET A 188 -13.20 -18.82 -15.97
CA MET A 188 -12.09 -19.57 -16.56
C MET A 188 -12.56 -20.96 -17.03
N ARG A 189 -13.35 -21.68 -16.23
CA ARG A 189 -13.92 -22.99 -16.61
C ARG A 189 -14.85 -22.89 -17.81
N TRP A 190 -15.64 -21.83 -17.87
CA TRP A 190 -16.48 -21.54 -19.03
C TRP A 190 -15.65 -21.24 -20.28
N ALA A 191 -14.63 -20.40 -20.16
CA ALA A 191 -13.78 -20.00 -21.29
C ALA A 191 -12.87 -21.14 -21.80
N SER A 192 -12.39 -22.03 -20.92
CA SER A 192 -11.51 -23.14 -21.30
C SER A 192 -12.25 -24.37 -21.81
N GLY A 193 -13.58 -24.40 -21.72
CA GLY A 193 -14.40 -25.54 -22.13
C GLY A 193 -14.13 -26.85 -21.35
N GLN A 194 -13.38 -26.78 -20.25
CA GLN A 194 -12.98 -27.96 -19.48
C GLN A 194 -14.09 -28.39 -18.51
N THR A 195 -14.70 -29.55 -18.79
CA THR A 195 -15.43 -30.33 -17.79
C THR A 195 -14.42 -30.92 -16.81
N ALA A 196 -14.26 -30.27 -15.65
CA ALA A 196 -13.60 -30.70 -14.42
C ALA A 196 -12.64 -31.93 -14.53
N THR A 197 -11.33 -31.69 -14.58
CA THR A 197 -10.35 -32.72 -14.22
C THR A 197 -10.36 -32.94 -12.69
N PRO A 198 -10.29 -34.20 -12.19
CA PRO A 198 -10.50 -34.52 -10.77
C PRO A 198 -9.37 -34.08 -9.81
N GLU A 199 -8.30 -33.43 -10.29
CA GLU A 199 -7.10 -33.18 -9.49
C GLU A 199 -7.20 -31.94 -8.57
N GLU A 200 -8.21 -31.07 -8.73
CA GLU A 200 -8.36 -29.84 -7.93
C GLU A 200 -8.94 -30.08 -6.51
N LYS A 201 -8.97 -31.33 -6.04
CA LYS A 201 -9.50 -31.71 -4.71
C LYS A 201 -8.43 -31.89 -3.63
N ALA A 202 -7.14 -31.73 -3.94
CA ALA A 202 -6.07 -32.19 -3.06
C ALA A 202 -5.13 -31.10 -2.50
N GLN A 203 -5.54 -29.83 -2.34
CA GLN A 203 -4.84 -28.93 -1.42
C GLN A 203 -5.82 -27.99 -0.68
N PRO A 204 -6.24 -28.32 0.56
CA PRO A 204 -6.79 -27.30 1.44
C PRO A 204 -5.67 -26.29 1.74
N ILE A 205 -5.96 -25.00 1.52
CA ILE A 205 -5.06 -23.86 1.83
C ILE A 205 -4.96 -23.64 3.36
N LEU A 206 -4.96 -24.73 4.13
CA LEU A 206 -4.80 -24.75 5.58
C LEU A 206 -3.83 -25.87 5.96
N ALA A 207 -2.53 -25.61 5.75
CA ALA A 207 -1.47 -26.20 6.54
C ALA A 207 -0.23 -25.27 6.58
N LYS A 208 -0.08 -24.60 7.73
CA LYS A 208 1.09 -23.87 8.31
C LYS A 208 1.31 -22.38 7.98
#